data_AF-A0A9P9PE12-F1
#
_entry.id   AF-A0A9P9PE12-F1
#
_cell.length_a   1.000
_cell.length_b   1.000
_cell.length_c   1.000
_cell.angle_alpha   90.00
_cell.angle_beta   90.00
_cell.angle_gamma   90.00
#
_symmetry.space_group_name_H-M   'P 1'
#
loop_
_entity.id
_entity.type
_entity.pdbx_description
1 polymer ?
#
loop_
_entity_poly.entity_id
_entity_poly.type
_entity_poly.pdbx_seq_one_letter_code
_entity_poly.pdbx_strand_id
1 'polypeptide(L)'
;MAFKTFVNTTAIVTDGAHGIDRTIAIELASRGAKVLITYTRAQAQVLETWTVFGAPTAIVEAAPEKRHKIDIFVNNAATEEDYILFETTEANFETGVTTNICFALLLINSNV
;
A
#
# COMPACT_ATOMS: atom_id res chain seq x y z
N MET A 1 3.03 -18.80 -26.02
CA MET A 1 2.62 -17.75 -25.07
C MET A 1 2.69 -18.34 -23.67
N ALA A 2 3.36 -17.69 -22.72
CA ALA A 2 3.36 -18.13 -21.32
C ALA A 2 1.96 -17.92 -20.71
N PHE A 3 1.48 -18.92 -19.96
CA PHE A 3 0.22 -18.81 -19.21
C PHE A 3 0.35 -17.71 -18.15
N LYS A 4 -0.61 -16.79 -18.11
CA LYS A 4 -0.66 -15.70 -17.14
C LYS A 4 -1.62 -16.05 -16.01
N THR A 5 -1.09 -16.19 -14.80
CA THR A 5 -1.85 -16.70 -13.63
C THR A 5 -2.82 -15.67 -13.02
N PHE A 6 -2.62 -14.38 -13.27
CA PHE A 6 -3.35 -13.28 -12.63
C PHE A 6 -4.14 -12.41 -13.64
N VAL A 7 -4.60 -13.01 -14.73
CA VAL A 7 -5.48 -12.30 -15.68
C VAL A 7 -6.81 -11.96 -15.00
N ASN A 8 -7.32 -10.75 -15.24
CA ASN A 8 -8.58 -10.23 -14.67
C ASN A 8 -8.58 -10.10 -13.13
N THR A 9 -7.40 -9.99 -12.52
CA THR A 9 -7.27 -9.65 -11.11
C THR A 9 -6.79 -8.21 -10.94
N THR A 10 -7.33 -7.51 -9.96
CA THR A 10 -6.85 -6.19 -9.53
C THR A 10 -6.03 -6.33 -8.25
N ALA A 11 -4.82 -5.78 -8.25
CA ALA A 11 -3.91 -5.81 -7.11
C ALA A 11 -3.55 -4.39 -6.65
N ILE A 12 -3.44 -4.21 -5.34
CA ILE A 12 -2.87 -3.00 -4.75
C ILE A 12 -1.58 -3.36 -4.03
N VAL A 13 -0.52 -2.61 -4.31
CA VAL A 13 0.78 -2.73 -3.63
C VAL A 13 1.12 -1.41 -2.96
N THR A 14 1.26 -1.43 -1.64
CA THR A 14 1.61 -0.22 -0.89
C THR A 14 3.11 0.05 -0.99
N ASP A 15 3.50 1.32 -1.14
CA ASP A 15 4.89 1.76 -1.42
C ASP A 15 5.58 1.07 -2.63
N GLY A 16 4.79 0.66 -3.64
CA GLY A 16 5.21 -0.07 -4.85
C GLY A 16 6.24 0.60 -5.77
N ALA A 17 6.78 1.77 -5.40
CA ALA A 17 7.76 2.50 -6.19
C ALA A 17 9.20 2.01 -6.01
N HIS A 18 9.53 1.33 -4.91
CA HIS A 18 10.92 0.94 -4.58
C HIS A 18 11.03 -0.48 -4.04
N GLY A 19 12.27 -0.97 -3.88
CA GLY A 19 12.59 -2.17 -3.11
C GLY A 19 11.83 -3.43 -3.51
N ILE A 20 11.39 -4.15 -2.46
CA ILE A 20 10.65 -5.40 -2.58
C ILE A 20 9.28 -5.14 -3.22
N ASP A 21 8.62 -4.05 -2.84
CA ASP A 21 7.30 -3.63 -3.30
C ASP A 21 7.25 -3.48 -4.83
N ARG A 22 8.23 -2.78 -5.40
CA ARG A 22 8.35 -2.60 -6.85
C ARG A 22 8.52 -3.93 -7.57
N THR A 23 9.30 -4.84 -6.98
CA THR A 23 9.53 -6.18 -7.55
C THR A 23 8.23 -6.99 -7.55
N ILE A 24 7.48 -6.94 -6.45
CA ILE A 24 6.16 -7.58 -6.34
C ILE A 24 5.18 -6.98 -7.36
N ALA A 25 5.10 -5.65 -7.46
CA ALA A 25 4.23 -4.96 -8.41
C ALA A 25 4.52 -5.36 -9.87
N ILE A 26 5.80 -5.39 -10.25
CA ILE A 26 6.23 -5.83 -11.60
C ILE A 26 5.86 -7.30 -11.82
N GLU A 27 6.06 -8.16 -10.84
CA GLU A 27 5.77 -9.59 -10.98
C GLU A 27 4.26 -9.88 -11.08
N LEU A 28 3.43 -9.17 -10.31
CA LEU A 28 1.97 -9.26 -10.45
C LEU A 28 1.51 -8.79 -11.84
N ALA A 29 2.06 -7.67 -12.32
CA ALA A 29 1.78 -7.15 -13.65
C ALA A 29 2.26 -8.09 -14.78
N SER A 30 3.44 -8.69 -14.63
CA SER A 30 4.00 -9.65 -15.61
C SER A 30 3.08 -10.86 -15.79
N ARG A 31 2.45 -11.30 -14.69
CA ARG A 31 1.46 -12.38 -14.62
C ARG A 31 0.03 -11.95 -14.98
N GLY A 32 -0.20 -10.70 -15.35
CA GLY A 32 -1.46 -10.22 -15.94
C GLY A 32 -2.38 -9.42 -15.03
N ALA A 33 -1.97 -9.11 -13.79
CA ALA A 33 -2.77 -8.30 -12.89
C ALA A 33 -2.80 -6.82 -13.32
N LYS A 34 -3.91 -6.14 -13.03
CA LYS A 34 -3.98 -4.67 -13.02
C LYS A 34 -3.45 -4.19 -11.67
N VAL A 35 -2.30 -3.52 -11.65
CA VAL A 35 -1.63 -3.15 -10.40
C VAL A 35 -1.75 -1.65 -10.16
N LEU A 36 -2.32 -1.27 -9.02
CA LEU A 36 -2.24 0.07 -8.46
C LEU A 36 -1.14 0.09 -7.39
N ILE A 37 -0.27 1.09 -7.45
CA ILE A 37 0.77 1.30 -6.44
C ILE A 37 0.51 2.60 -5.68
N THR A 38 0.81 2.60 -4.39
CA THR A 38 0.97 3.84 -3.61
C THR A 38 2.45 4.15 -3.44
N TYR A 39 2.80 5.40 -3.21
CA TYR A 39 4.17 5.81 -2.87
C TYR A 39 4.14 7.20 -2.23
N THR A 40 4.95 7.40 -1.20
CA THR A 40 4.93 8.62 -0.35
C THR A 40 5.72 9.79 -0.94
N ARG A 41 6.52 9.56 -1.99
CA ARG A 41 7.41 10.57 -2.61
C ARG A 41 6.90 11.16 -3.93
N ALA A 42 5.62 11.00 -4.24
CA ALA A 42 4.99 11.68 -5.38
C ALA A 42 5.11 13.20 -5.17
N GLN A 43 5.74 13.89 -6.13
CA GLN A 43 5.96 15.34 -6.08
C GLN A 43 4.69 16.12 -5.69
N ALA A 44 4.74 16.77 -4.53
CA ALA A 44 4.33 18.13 -4.13
C ALA A 44 3.21 18.92 -4.87
N GLN A 45 2.41 18.38 -5.78
CA GLN A 45 1.41 19.16 -6.53
C GLN A 45 0.00 18.56 -6.60
N VAL A 46 -0.22 17.35 -6.10
CA VAL A 46 -1.57 16.80 -6.00
C VAL A 46 -1.71 16.16 -4.64
N LEU A 47 -2.55 16.78 -3.81
CA LEU A 47 -3.16 16.31 -2.56
C LEU A 47 -2.59 16.93 -1.28
N GLU A 48 -3.32 17.95 -0.82
CA GLU A 48 -3.45 18.25 0.59
C GLU A 48 -3.62 16.94 1.39
N THR A 49 -2.63 16.65 2.22
CA THR A 49 -2.70 15.88 3.47
C THR A 49 -3.51 14.59 3.42
N TRP A 50 -2.95 13.54 2.79
CA TRP A 50 -3.45 12.18 2.99
C TRP A 50 -2.96 11.68 4.35
N THR A 51 -3.84 11.72 5.35
CA THR A 51 -3.58 11.08 6.64
C THR A 51 -3.69 9.57 6.51
N VAL A 52 -3.06 8.82 7.41
CA VAL A 52 -3.18 7.34 7.47
C VAL A 52 -4.64 6.88 7.59
N PHE A 53 -5.54 7.75 8.06
CA PHE A 53 -6.98 7.48 8.17
C PHE A 53 -7.78 7.84 6.91
N GLY A 54 -7.34 8.81 6.10
CA GLY A 54 -8.02 9.22 4.86
C GLY A 54 -7.49 8.52 3.61
N ALA A 55 -6.20 8.23 3.57
CA ALA A 55 -5.53 7.58 2.45
C ALA A 55 -6.16 6.24 2.05
N PRO A 56 -6.53 5.34 2.99
CA PRO A 56 -7.01 4.01 2.64
C PRO A 56 -8.25 4.00 1.74
N THR A 57 -9.25 4.81 2.07
CA THR A 57 -10.49 4.94 1.27
C THR A 57 -10.20 5.49 -0.12
N ALA A 58 -9.36 6.51 -0.21
CA ALA A 58 -9.05 7.12 -1.49
C ALA A 58 -8.17 6.22 -2.39
N ILE A 59 -7.31 5.36 -1.80
CA ILE A 59 -6.58 4.31 -2.53
C ILE A 59 -7.56 3.32 -3.17
N VAL A 60 -8.54 2.83 -2.40
CA VAL A 60 -9.56 1.89 -2.90
C VAL A 60 -10.42 2.53 -3.99
N GLU A 61 -10.78 3.80 -3.83
CA GLU A 61 -11.58 4.54 -4.83
C GLU A 61 -10.82 4.86 -6.12
N ALA A 62 -9.49 4.98 -6.05
CA ALA A 62 -8.62 5.17 -7.21
C ALA A 62 -8.37 3.88 -8.00
N ALA A 63 -8.72 2.71 -7.44
CA ALA A 63 -8.56 1.44 -8.14
C ALA A 63 -9.42 1.42 -9.42
N PRO A 64 -8.87 0.95 -10.56
CA PRO A 64 -9.54 1.01 -11.86
C PRO A 64 -10.86 0.22 -11.90
N GLU A 65 -11.02 -0.75 -11.01
CA GLU A 65 -12.26 -1.52 -10.82
C GLU A 65 -12.88 -1.14 -9.46
N LYS A 66 -13.65 -0.05 -9.44
CA LYS A 66 -14.26 0.53 -8.24
C LYS A 66 -14.95 -0.53 -7.35
N ARG A 67 -14.69 -0.43 -6.03
CA ARG A 67 -15.47 -0.90 -4.87
C ARG A 67 -15.97 -2.37 -4.78
N HIS A 68 -15.83 -3.21 -5.80
CA HIS A 68 -16.41 -4.56 -5.74
C HIS A 68 -15.44 -5.71 -6.01
N LYS A 69 -14.19 -5.44 -6.42
CA LYS A 69 -13.23 -6.51 -6.68
C LYS A 69 -11.76 -6.07 -6.64
N ILE A 70 -11.24 -5.84 -5.43
CA ILE A 70 -9.79 -5.92 -5.21
C ILE A 70 -9.48 -7.37 -4.85
N ASP A 71 -8.71 -8.06 -5.70
CA ASP A 71 -8.39 -9.49 -5.54
C ASP A 71 -7.17 -9.71 -4.66
N ILE A 72 -6.19 -8.81 -4.75
CA ILE A 72 -4.89 -8.97 -4.09
C ILE A 72 -4.54 -7.67 -3.37
N PHE A 73 -4.21 -7.80 -2.10
CA PHE A 73 -3.69 -6.71 -1.30
C PHE A 73 -2.28 -7.05 -0.80
N VAL A 74 -1.29 -6.26 -1.21
CA VAL A 74 0.09 -6.35 -0.71
C VAL A 74 0.35 -5.14 0.17
N ASN A 75 0.18 -5.34 1.48
CA ASN A 75 0.53 -4.34 2.46
C ASN A 75 1.99 -4.53 2.91
N ASN A 76 2.92 -3.87 2.24
CA ASN A 76 4.35 -3.96 2.55
C ASN A 76 4.99 -2.60 2.90
N ALA A 77 4.31 -1.48 2.62
CA ALA A 77 4.69 -0.16 3.12
C ALA A 77 4.94 -0.20 4.64
N ALA A 78 6.15 0.18 5.03
CA ALA A 78 6.59 0.23 6.42
C ALA A 78 7.57 1.39 6.63
N THR A 79 7.63 1.85 7.87
CA THR A 79 8.71 2.71 8.37
C THR A 79 9.46 1.97 9.47
N GLU A 80 10.77 2.17 9.50
CA GLU A 80 11.65 1.56 10.49
C GLU A 80 12.62 2.65 10.97
N GLU A 81 12.75 2.74 12.29
CA GLU A 81 13.81 3.46 12.97
C GLU A 81 14.40 2.51 14.01
N ASP A 82 15.73 2.41 14.05
CA ASP A 82 16.44 1.60 15.03
C ASP A 82 16.58 2.36 16.34
N TYR A 83 16.04 1.80 17.41
CA TYR A 83 16.23 2.28 18.78
C TYR A 83 16.19 1.10 19.74
N ILE A 84 16.95 1.17 20.84
CA ILE A 84 16.82 0.15 21.89
C ILE A 84 15.53 0.39 22.68
N LEU A 85 15.06 -0.63 23.40
CA LEU A 85 13.78 -0.57 24.11
C LEU A 85 13.63 0.68 25.01
N PHE A 86 14.70 1.12 25.67
CA PHE A 86 14.69 2.28 26.58
C PHE A 86 14.73 3.64 25.88
N GLU A 87 15.00 3.67 24.58
CA GLU A 87 14.95 4.87 23.72
C GLU A 87 13.58 5.01 23.03
N THR A 88 12.67 4.08 23.28
CA THR A 88 11.30 4.16 22.77
C THR A 88 10.63 5.41 23.32
N THR A 89 10.14 6.26 22.43
CA THR A 89 9.29 7.40 22.76
C THR A 89 7.86 7.09 22.32
N GLU A 90 6.88 7.80 22.88
CA GLU A 90 5.51 7.68 22.38
C GLU A 90 5.44 8.00 20.89
N ALA A 91 6.17 9.04 20.45
CA ALA A 91 6.17 9.49 19.06
C ALA A 91 6.74 8.45 18.06
N ASN A 92 7.88 7.83 18.35
CA ASN A 92 8.45 6.82 17.41
C ASN A 92 7.64 5.52 17.42
N PHE A 93 7.11 5.12 18.58
CA PHE A 93 6.21 3.99 18.69
C PHE A 93 4.91 4.22 17.91
N GLU A 94 4.27 5.37 18.10
CA GLU A 94 3.06 5.76 17.35
C GLU A 94 3.33 5.80 15.85
N THR A 95 4.48 6.31 15.42
CA THR A 95 4.85 6.35 14.00
C THR A 95 4.94 4.94 13.40
N GLY A 96 5.60 4.02 14.10
CA GLY A 96 5.73 2.62 13.69
C GLY A 96 4.39 1.88 13.67
N VAL A 97 3.59 1.99 14.74
CA VAL A 97 2.26 1.36 14.82
C VAL A 97 1.32 1.94 13.76
N THR A 98 1.29 3.26 13.61
CA THR A 98 0.40 3.93 12.66
C THR A 98 0.70 3.49 11.23
N THR A 99 1.98 3.49 10.84
CA THR A 99 2.38 3.14 9.47
C THR A 99 2.30 1.64 9.21
N ASN A 100 2.85 0.81 10.11
CA ASN A 100 3.08 -0.60 9.83
C ASN A 100 1.87 -1.48 10.18
N ILE A 101 0.98 -1.01 11.07
CA ILE A 101 -0.17 -1.78 11.58
C ILE A 101 -1.49 -1.10 11.21
N CYS A 102 -1.70 0.15 11.63
CA CYS A 102 -3.00 0.81 11.45
C CYS A 102 -3.34 1.02 9.98
N PHE A 103 -2.38 1.48 9.16
CA PHE A 103 -2.60 1.66 7.72
C PHE A 103 -3.11 0.38 7.04
N ALA A 104 -2.46 -0.75 7.32
CA ALA A 104 -2.85 -2.06 6.82
C ALA A 104 -4.30 -2.41 7.16
N LEU A 105 -4.66 -2.23 8.44
CA LEU A 105 -5.99 -2.54 8.95
C LEU A 105 -7.06 -1.66 8.31
N LEU A 106 -6.82 -0.35 8.25
CA LEU A 106 -7.78 0.60 7.71
C LEU A 106 -8.02 0.39 6.21
N LEU A 107 -7.00 -0.05 5.49
CA LEU A 107 -7.06 -0.33 4.07
C LEU A 107 -7.85 -1.58 3.71
N ILE A 108 -7.81 -2.59 4.57
CA ILE A 108 -8.73 -3.72 4.49
C ILE A 108 -10.17 -3.27 4.80
N ASN A 109 -10.36 -2.45 5.84
CA ASN A 109 -11.69 -1.95 6.23
C ASN A 109 -12.33 -1.01 5.19
N SER A 110 -11.54 -0.30 4.40
CA SER A 110 -12.02 0.56 3.31
C SER A 110 -12.53 -0.23 2.08
N ASN A 111 -12.28 -1.54 2.02
CA ASN A 111 -12.67 -2.43 0.92
C ASN A 111 -13.96 -3.23 1.23
N VAL A 112 -14.63 -2.98 2.35
CA VAL A 112 -15.89 -3.64 2.75
C VAL A 112 -17.10 -2.79 2.37
#